data_AF-A0A0T5XCT5-F1
#
_entry.id   AF-A0A0T5XCT5-F1
#
_cell.length_a   1.000
_cell.length_b   1.000
_cell.length_c   1.000
_cell.angle_alpha   90.00
_cell.angle_beta   90.00
_cell.angle_gamma   90.00
#
_symmetry.space_group_name_H-M   'P 1'
#
loop_
_entity.id
_entity.type
_entity.pdbx_description
1 polymer ?
#
loop_
_entity_poly.entity_id
_entity_poly.type
_entity_poly.pdbx_seq_one_letter_code
_entity_poly.pdbx_strand_id
1 'polypeptide(L)'
;MDTDYLLIAVTALACLIFEKITKRRLTTDQWDYTRDMLMIASMSLLSLVIGTKTSSIIMAFGIIFAVVAMAERLYSSPFWPFLRIALAIAFALVGPRIQFITLGNDSFYYLSSGVAIIATATWLLLCQTFLSEVDEISGLSGHLMAITWVLLWGVSFFLDQGLKDSMWISFAGILLCLIFWSRIGHTYRRLGDPLVYFWSTLIAGTSLIGVSKGVTFATILLPLSLFALPLMEASLGFVGKTFVDSARWRNVSLYEKLVSRGIDHPQAVRLVAAFCMTIGTSVALFQLVPSPWGLKISMTALAAGIVVFLIYVAKNAAPKDQRRPSLWGIFVDNVSLDYVLNKVIFWASQEDDKSYMIVTPNALVAERSRYDYELREAVKSADLSLPDGMGLVWAFKLLGVRIQQRIAGIDFMNNLCEMAENRGMPIFLLGGSKDVVEKASARLNESYPNLKIAGFHHGYFSEERDSDICKLINESGAKILFVGLGVPKQEIWIYRNLKHLKGVIAIGVGGSFDVISGRLKRAPVAWQRFGLEWLYRTIQEPWRLKRIMRLPLFVALVFLTKLGLCNRRMD
;
A
#
# COMPACT_ATOMS: atom_id res chain seq x y z
N MET A 1 -34.57 6.95 -21.17
CA MET A 1 -33.82 6.36 -20.03
C MET A 1 -33.38 4.94 -20.39
N ASP A 2 -34.26 4.08 -20.91
CA ASP A 2 -33.93 2.65 -21.07
C ASP A 2 -32.81 2.32 -22.07
N THR A 3 -32.65 3.09 -23.15
CA THR A 3 -31.60 2.84 -24.16
C THR A 3 -30.19 3.13 -23.65
N ASP A 4 -30.03 4.18 -22.85
CA ASP A 4 -28.72 4.62 -22.38
C ASP A 4 -28.18 3.66 -21.31
N TYR A 5 -29.03 3.25 -20.36
CA TYR A 5 -28.68 2.23 -19.37
C TYR A 5 -28.38 0.87 -20.01
N LEU A 6 -29.14 0.50 -21.05
CA LEU A 6 -28.87 -0.72 -21.82
C LEU A 6 -27.49 -0.66 -22.48
N LEU A 7 -27.13 0.46 -23.10
CA LEU A 7 -25.81 0.62 -23.73
C LEU A 7 -24.67 0.57 -22.71
N ILE A 8 -24.83 1.19 -21.54
CA ILE A 8 -23.86 1.09 -20.44
C ILE A 8 -23.73 -0.37 -19.99
N ALA A 9 -24.83 -1.09 -19.81
CA ALA A 9 -24.83 -2.49 -19.41
C ALA A 9 -24.18 -3.42 -20.46
N VAL A 10 -24.41 -3.18 -21.75
CA VAL A 10 -23.77 -3.92 -22.86
C VAL A 10 -22.26 -3.65 -22.90
N THR A 11 -21.85 -2.39 -22.75
CA THR A 11 -20.43 -2.00 -22.70
C THR A 11 -19.74 -2.65 -21.51
N ALA A 12 -20.40 -2.64 -20.35
CA ALA A 12 -19.96 -3.30 -19.13
C ALA A 12 -19.79 -4.82 -19.34
N LEU A 13 -20.78 -5.49 -19.95
CA LEU A 13 -20.71 -6.92 -20.26
C LEU A 13 -19.56 -7.25 -21.23
N ALA A 14 -19.34 -6.42 -22.26
CA ALA A 14 -18.23 -6.58 -23.19
C ALA A 14 -16.87 -6.46 -22.46
N CYS A 15 -16.73 -5.48 -21.56
CA CYS A 15 -15.51 -5.31 -20.75
C CYS A 15 -15.26 -6.52 -19.85
N LEU A 16 -16.30 -7.07 -19.20
CA LEU A 16 -16.19 -8.27 -18.36
C LEU A 16 -15.72 -9.50 -19.14
N ILE A 17 -16.28 -9.70 -20.33
CA ILE A 17 -15.90 -10.82 -21.21
C ILE A 17 -14.43 -10.66 -21.62
N PHE A 18 -14.04 -9.45 -22.05
CA PHE A 18 -12.66 -9.16 -22.44
C PHE A 18 -11.68 -9.39 -21.27
N GLU A 19 -12.00 -8.92 -20.07
CA GLU A 19 -11.16 -9.10 -18.88
C GLU A 19 -10.97 -10.59 -18.56
N LYS A 20 -12.04 -11.39 -18.61
CA LYS A 20 -11.99 -12.83 -18.34
C LYS A 20 -11.11 -13.60 -19.33
N ILE A 21 -11.08 -13.17 -20.59
CA ILE A 21 -10.26 -13.78 -21.65
C ILE A 21 -8.78 -13.39 -21.50
N THR A 22 -8.50 -12.11 -21.32
CA THR A 22 -7.14 -11.55 -21.32
C THR A 22 -6.37 -11.85 -20.04
N LYS A 23 -7.03 -11.91 -18.88
CA LYS A 23 -6.41 -12.19 -17.58
C LYS A 23 -5.64 -13.51 -17.51
N ARG A 24 -5.98 -14.49 -18.36
CA ARG A 24 -5.28 -15.78 -18.43
C ARG A 24 -4.08 -15.79 -19.38
N ARG A 25 -3.95 -14.77 -20.23
CA ARG A 25 -2.99 -14.73 -21.34
C ARG A 25 -1.87 -13.70 -21.15
N LEU A 26 -2.13 -12.64 -20.40
CA LEU A 26 -1.18 -11.54 -20.16
C LEU A 26 -0.41 -11.73 -18.85
N THR A 27 0.81 -11.19 -18.78
CA THR A 27 1.52 -11.03 -17.50
C THR A 27 0.79 -10.00 -16.63
N THR A 28 1.09 -9.95 -15.32
CA THR A 28 0.42 -9.05 -14.38
C THR A 28 0.48 -7.58 -14.82
N ASP A 29 1.65 -7.10 -15.23
CA ASP A 29 1.85 -5.70 -15.63
C ASP A 29 1.14 -5.37 -16.96
N GLN A 30 1.21 -6.29 -17.92
CA GLN A 30 0.51 -6.16 -19.20
C GLN A 30 -1.00 -6.14 -19.00
N TRP A 31 -1.50 -7.00 -18.11
CA TRP A 31 -2.91 -7.04 -17.76
C TRP A 31 -3.34 -5.74 -17.08
N ASP A 32 -2.57 -5.26 -16.11
CA ASP A 32 -2.84 -4.02 -15.38
C ASP A 32 -2.94 -2.81 -16.32
N TYR A 33 -1.99 -2.67 -17.25
CA TYR A 33 -1.99 -1.60 -18.25
C TYR A 33 -3.17 -1.71 -19.22
N THR A 34 -3.40 -2.91 -19.77
CA THR A 34 -4.49 -3.16 -20.74
C THR A 34 -5.85 -2.85 -20.13
N ARG A 35 -6.02 -3.22 -18.85
CA ARG A 35 -7.24 -2.97 -18.08
C ARG A 35 -7.51 -1.47 -17.92
N ASP A 36 -6.48 -0.71 -17.54
CA ASP A 36 -6.61 0.73 -17.31
C ASP A 36 -6.94 1.48 -18.60
N MET A 37 -6.32 1.08 -19.73
CA MET A 37 -6.64 1.61 -21.06
C MET A 37 -8.08 1.27 -21.49
N LEU A 38 -8.53 0.04 -21.26
CA LEU A 38 -9.90 -0.38 -21.58
C LEU A 38 -10.93 0.43 -20.78
N MET A 39 -10.62 0.75 -19.53
CA MET A 39 -11.47 1.56 -18.67
C MET A 39 -11.60 3.00 -19.18
N ILE A 40 -10.48 3.64 -19.53
CA ILE A 40 -10.51 4.98 -20.14
C ILE A 40 -11.29 4.93 -21.46
N ALA A 41 -10.98 3.98 -22.34
CA ALA A 41 -11.61 3.85 -23.65
C ALA A 41 -13.13 3.62 -23.57
N SER A 42 -13.58 2.77 -22.65
CA SER A 42 -15.02 2.51 -22.44
C SER A 42 -15.76 3.74 -21.91
N MET A 43 -15.17 4.48 -20.96
CA MET A 43 -15.75 5.76 -20.52
C MET A 43 -15.79 6.80 -21.66
N SER A 44 -14.72 6.90 -22.45
CA SER A 44 -14.66 7.81 -23.59
C SER A 44 -15.75 7.50 -24.62
N LEU A 45 -15.94 6.22 -24.96
CA LEU A 45 -16.98 5.77 -25.88
C LEU A 45 -18.38 6.12 -25.35
N LEU A 46 -18.66 5.80 -24.09
CA LEU A 46 -19.95 6.11 -23.46
C LEU A 46 -20.24 7.61 -23.46
N SER A 47 -19.21 8.44 -23.22
CA SER A 47 -19.35 9.90 -23.29
C SER A 47 -19.69 10.41 -24.68
N LEU A 48 -19.11 9.83 -25.73
CA LEU A 48 -19.39 10.23 -27.11
C LEU A 48 -20.81 9.84 -27.56
N VAL A 49 -21.34 8.73 -27.04
CA VAL A 49 -22.64 8.19 -27.47
C VAL A 49 -23.80 8.73 -26.63
N ILE A 50 -23.61 8.82 -25.31
CA ILE A 50 -24.66 9.17 -24.34
C ILE A 50 -24.51 10.62 -23.87
N GLY A 51 -23.28 11.12 -23.81
CA GLY A 51 -22.97 12.38 -23.13
C GLY A 51 -23.44 13.62 -23.88
N THR A 52 -23.87 14.63 -23.13
CA THR A 52 -24.01 15.99 -23.66
C THR A 52 -22.65 16.63 -23.93
N LYS A 53 -22.66 17.85 -24.47
CA LYS A 53 -21.45 18.68 -24.64
C LYS A 53 -20.70 18.85 -23.32
N THR A 54 -21.38 19.03 -22.20
CA THR A 54 -20.76 19.28 -20.89
C THR A 54 -20.01 18.05 -20.40
N SER A 55 -20.63 16.88 -20.44
CA SER A 55 -19.99 15.62 -20.04
C SER A 55 -18.87 15.22 -21.00
N SER A 56 -19.02 15.51 -22.29
CA SER A 56 -17.97 15.31 -23.29
C SER A 56 -16.72 16.14 -22.97
N ILE A 57 -16.90 17.40 -22.56
CA ILE A 57 -15.79 18.27 -22.14
C ILE A 57 -15.10 17.70 -20.89
N ILE A 58 -15.86 17.27 -19.88
CA ILE A 58 -15.29 16.68 -18.65
C ILE A 58 -14.44 15.45 -18.98
N MET A 59 -14.97 14.57 -19.83
CA MET A 59 -14.28 13.37 -20.27
C MET A 59 -13.04 13.68 -21.11
N ALA A 60 -13.12 14.64 -22.02
CA ALA A 60 -11.98 15.08 -22.83
C ALA A 60 -10.84 15.61 -21.96
N PHE A 61 -11.15 16.50 -20.99
CA PHE A 61 -10.14 16.99 -20.06
C PHE A 61 -9.60 15.89 -19.15
N GLY A 62 -10.43 14.95 -18.69
CA GLY A 62 -9.95 13.78 -17.94
C GLY A 62 -8.89 13.00 -18.70
N ILE A 63 -9.09 12.78 -20.00
CA ILE A 63 -8.11 12.10 -20.87
C ILE A 63 -6.85 12.97 -21.04
N ILE A 64 -6.99 14.27 -21.29
CA ILE A 64 -5.85 15.19 -21.45
C ILE A 64 -5.00 15.18 -20.17
N PHE A 65 -5.61 15.27 -18.99
CA PHE A 65 -4.89 15.20 -17.72
C PHE A 65 -4.23 13.84 -17.49
N ALA A 66 -4.86 12.74 -17.90
CA ALA A 66 -4.24 11.41 -17.84
C ALA A 66 -2.98 11.32 -18.72
N VAL A 67 -3.04 11.86 -19.94
CA VAL A 67 -1.90 11.92 -20.86
C VAL A 67 -0.77 12.79 -20.30
N VAL A 68 -1.10 13.95 -19.75
CA VAL A 68 -0.12 14.85 -19.14
C VAL A 68 0.54 14.19 -17.92
N ALA A 69 -0.23 13.52 -17.06
CA ALA A 69 0.32 12.79 -15.92
C ALA A 69 1.23 11.63 -16.36
N MET A 70 0.88 10.93 -17.45
CA MET A 70 1.76 9.91 -18.04
C MET A 70 3.08 10.52 -18.54
N ALA A 71 3.02 11.68 -19.19
CA ALA A 71 4.21 12.37 -19.69
C ALA A 71 5.08 12.94 -18.55
N GLU A 72 4.47 13.48 -17.49
CA GLU A 72 5.16 13.94 -16.28
C GLU A 72 5.92 12.81 -15.60
N ARG A 73 5.35 11.60 -15.59
CA ARG A 73 6.02 10.41 -15.05
C ARG A 73 7.22 9.96 -15.87
N LEU A 74 7.18 10.15 -17.19
CA LEU A 74 8.28 9.76 -18.09
C LEU A 74 9.41 10.80 -18.14
N TYR A 75 9.07 12.09 -17.99
CA TYR A 75 10.02 13.19 -18.13
C TYR A 75 9.91 14.15 -16.95
N SER A 76 10.93 14.23 -16.10
CA SER A 76 10.96 15.22 -15.03
C SER A 76 11.25 16.63 -15.57
N SER A 77 10.35 17.58 -15.33
CA SER A 77 10.50 18.97 -15.77
C SER A 77 9.74 19.94 -14.85
N PRO A 78 10.28 21.14 -14.57
CA PRO A 78 9.57 22.17 -13.80
C PRO A 78 8.35 22.75 -14.54
N PHE A 79 8.14 22.39 -15.81
CA PHE A 79 7.01 22.87 -16.63
C PHE A 79 5.66 22.25 -16.24
N TRP A 80 5.64 21.01 -15.73
CA TRP A 80 4.39 20.27 -15.52
C TRP A 80 3.40 20.94 -14.55
N PRO A 81 3.80 21.52 -13.41
CA PRO A 81 2.88 22.29 -12.56
C PRO A 81 2.18 23.44 -13.31
N PHE A 82 2.92 24.19 -14.13
CA PHE A 82 2.36 25.30 -14.91
C PHE A 82 1.37 24.80 -15.97
N LEU A 83 1.71 23.70 -16.66
CA LEU A 83 0.81 23.09 -17.64
C LEU A 83 -0.50 22.61 -16.99
N ARG A 84 -0.43 21.99 -15.80
CA ARG A 84 -1.62 21.57 -15.05
C ARG A 84 -2.52 22.75 -14.69
N ILE A 85 -1.95 23.85 -14.19
CA ILE A 85 -2.70 25.08 -13.89
C ILE A 85 -3.36 25.64 -15.15
N ALA A 86 -2.62 25.72 -16.26
CA ALA A 86 -3.15 26.19 -17.54
C ALA A 86 -4.31 25.31 -18.04
N LEU A 87 -4.18 23.99 -17.93
CA LEU A 87 -5.25 23.05 -18.29
C LEU A 87 -6.47 23.17 -17.37
N ALA A 88 -6.27 23.42 -16.07
CA ALA A 88 -7.38 23.63 -15.14
C ALA A 88 -8.14 24.93 -15.44
N ILE A 89 -7.43 25.99 -15.83
CA ILE A 89 -8.04 27.24 -16.32
C ILE A 89 -8.80 26.99 -17.62
N ALA A 90 -8.21 26.24 -18.57
CA ALA A 90 -8.88 25.89 -19.82
C ALA A 90 -10.15 25.06 -19.59
N PHE A 91 -10.11 24.10 -18.65
CA PHE A 91 -11.29 23.35 -18.20
C PHE A 91 -12.35 24.30 -17.66
N ALA A 92 -11.98 25.25 -16.79
CA ALA A 92 -12.89 26.22 -16.22
C ALA A 92 -13.46 27.19 -17.28
N LEU A 93 -12.74 27.49 -18.36
CA LEU A 93 -13.23 28.36 -19.43
C LEU A 93 -14.29 27.67 -20.30
N VAL A 94 -14.07 26.40 -20.65
CA VAL A 94 -14.89 25.68 -21.65
C VAL A 94 -15.93 24.77 -21.00
N GLY A 95 -15.63 24.23 -19.82
CA GLY A 95 -16.43 23.27 -19.08
C GLY A 95 -17.40 23.87 -18.05
N PRO A 96 -17.95 23.02 -17.16
CA PRO A 96 -18.84 23.47 -16.10
C PRO A 96 -18.08 24.33 -15.08
N ARG A 97 -18.75 25.34 -14.52
CA ARG A 97 -18.15 26.35 -13.63
C ARG A 97 -18.95 26.52 -12.36
N ILE A 98 -18.24 26.86 -11.28
CA ILE A 98 -18.84 27.37 -10.05
C ILE A 98 -19.27 28.82 -10.29
N GLN A 99 -20.54 29.03 -10.63
CA GLN A 99 -21.06 30.37 -10.98
C GLN A 99 -21.59 31.15 -9.77
N PHE A 100 -22.06 30.45 -8.74
CA PHE A 100 -22.65 31.08 -7.57
C PHE A 100 -22.47 30.20 -6.34
N ILE A 101 -22.53 30.82 -5.16
CA ILE A 101 -22.52 30.16 -3.86
C ILE A 101 -23.86 30.44 -3.19
N THR A 102 -24.45 29.41 -2.58
CA THR A 102 -25.67 29.52 -1.79
C THR A 102 -25.32 29.97 -0.37
N LEU A 103 -25.89 31.09 0.05
CA LEU A 103 -25.85 31.56 1.43
C LEU A 103 -27.12 31.06 2.15
N GLY A 104 -27.06 30.86 3.47
CA GLY A 104 -28.23 30.44 4.25
C GLY A 104 -29.41 31.39 4.03
N ASN A 105 -30.64 30.85 3.89
CA ASN A 105 -31.90 31.54 3.55
C ASN A 105 -32.14 31.82 2.04
N ASP A 106 -31.86 30.86 1.16
CA ASP A 106 -32.15 30.94 -0.29
C ASP A 106 -31.55 32.15 -1.02
N SER A 107 -30.52 32.78 -0.43
CA SER A 107 -29.80 33.89 -1.04
C SER A 107 -28.61 33.37 -1.85
N PHE A 108 -28.44 33.88 -3.07
CA PHE A 108 -27.38 33.45 -3.98
C PHE A 108 -26.36 34.57 -4.17
N TYR A 109 -25.08 34.25 -3.94
CA TYR A 109 -23.97 35.12 -4.29
C TYR A 109 -23.36 34.67 -5.61
N TYR A 110 -23.59 35.43 -6.68
CA TYR A 110 -23.00 35.17 -7.99
C TYR A 110 -21.56 35.64 -8.04
N LEU A 111 -20.66 34.74 -8.45
CA LEU A 111 -19.25 35.04 -8.60
C LEU A 111 -19.01 35.78 -9.92
N SER A 112 -18.10 36.74 -9.91
CA SER A 112 -17.62 37.35 -11.15
C SER A 112 -16.95 36.29 -12.02
N SER A 113 -16.97 36.47 -13.35
CA SER A 113 -16.42 35.48 -14.29
C SER A 113 -14.99 35.07 -13.97
N GLY A 114 -14.12 36.04 -13.61
CA GLY A 114 -12.75 35.75 -13.21
C GLY A 114 -12.64 34.92 -11.92
N VAL A 115 -13.44 35.24 -10.90
CA VAL A 115 -13.44 34.50 -9.64
C VAL A 115 -14.02 33.08 -9.83
N ALA A 116 -15.06 32.92 -10.65
CA ALA A 116 -15.63 31.63 -11.00
C ALA A 116 -14.61 30.71 -11.69
N ILE A 117 -13.79 31.26 -12.61
CA ILE A 117 -12.72 30.52 -13.29
C ILE A 117 -11.66 30.07 -12.29
N ILE A 118 -11.18 30.98 -11.44
CA ILE A 118 -10.16 30.68 -10.43
C ILE A 118 -10.68 29.61 -9.45
N ALA A 119 -11.89 29.78 -8.93
CA ALA A 119 -12.51 28.83 -8.01
C ALA A 119 -12.66 27.43 -8.63
N THR A 120 -13.10 27.35 -9.89
CA THR A 120 -13.28 26.09 -10.62
C THR A 120 -11.93 25.40 -10.90
N ALA A 121 -10.92 26.16 -11.35
CA ALA A 121 -9.59 25.63 -11.59
C ALA A 121 -8.94 25.13 -10.28
N THR A 122 -9.13 25.88 -9.19
CA THR A 122 -8.62 25.50 -7.86
C THR A 122 -9.30 24.23 -7.37
N TRP A 123 -10.63 24.13 -7.50
CA TRP A 123 -11.39 22.94 -7.15
C TRP A 123 -10.88 21.67 -7.87
N LEU A 124 -10.64 21.79 -9.17
CA LEU A 124 -10.13 20.68 -9.97
C LEU A 124 -8.74 20.21 -9.50
N LEU A 125 -7.81 21.15 -9.29
CA LEU A 125 -6.45 20.85 -8.83
C LEU A 125 -6.44 20.29 -7.40
N LEU A 126 -7.32 20.77 -6.53
CA LEU A 126 -7.49 20.22 -5.19
C LEU A 126 -7.97 18.77 -5.24
N CYS A 127 -8.98 18.46 -6.06
CA CYS A 127 -9.46 17.09 -6.23
C CYS A 127 -8.36 16.14 -6.75
N GLN A 128 -7.55 16.59 -7.71
CA GLN A 128 -6.39 15.85 -8.22
C GLN A 128 -5.37 15.57 -7.11
N THR A 129 -5.03 16.61 -6.34
CA THR A 129 -4.08 16.50 -5.23
C THR A 129 -4.59 15.55 -4.15
N PHE A 130 -5.86 15.63 -3.76
CA PHE A 130 -6.42 14.75 -2.73
C PHE A 130 -6.43 13.29 -3.17
N LEU A 131 -6.85 13.01 -4.41
CA LEU A 131 -6.89 11.63 -4.89
C LEU A 131 -5.46 11.06 -5.04
N SER A 132 -4.47 11.90 -5.37
CA SER A 132 -3.05 11.50 -5.41
C SER A 132 -2.51 11.12 -4.03
N GLU A 133 -2.81 11.90 -2.99
CA GLU A 133 -2.42 11.59 -1.61
C GLU A 133 -3.12 10.33 -1.08
N VAL A 134 -4.39 10.13 -1.46
CA VAL A 134 -5.10 8.88 -1.15
C VAL A 134 -4.46 7.69 -1.84
N ASP A 135 -4.01 7.85 -3.09
CA ASP A 135 -3.43 6.76 -3.88
C ASP A 135 -2.04 6.32 -3.39
N GLU A 136 -1.36 7.13 -2.57
CA GLU A 136 -0.18 6.69 -1.79
C GLU A 136 -0.51 5.48 -0.90
N ILE A 137 -1.74 5.44 -0.35
CA ILE A 137 -2.26 4.31 0.41
C ILE A 137 -2.85 3.30 -0.57
N SER A 138 -2.06 2.28 -0.89
CA SER A 138 -2.47 1.18 -1.75
C SER A 138 -3.88 0.66 -1.42
N GLY A 139 -4.69 0.46 -2.46
CA GLY A 139 -6.05 -0.08 -2.36
C GLY A 139 -7.13 0.86 -1.81
N LEU A 140 -6.77 1.98 -1.17
CA LEU A 140 -7.75 2.91 -0.59
C LEU A 140 -8.50 3.71 -1.66
N SER A 141 -7.78 4.19 -2.67
CA SER A 141 -8.32 5.00 -3.76
C SER A 141 -9.48 4.31 -4.49
N GLY A 142 -9.36 3.02 -4.78
CA GLY A 142 -10.43 2.24 -5.40
C GLY A 142 -11.68 2.08 -4.53
N HIS A 143 -11.54 1.93 -3.21
CA HIS A 143 -12.69 1.90 -2.30
C HIS A 143 -13.39 3.25 -2.26
N LEU A 144 -12.61 4.33 -2.11
CA LEU A 144 -13.16 5.69 -2.09
C LEU A 144 -13.84 6.03 -3.41
N MET A 145 -13.28 5.66 -4.57
CA MET A 145 -13.94 5.87 -5.85
C MET A 145 -15.29 5.15 -5.95
N ALA A 146 -15.37 3.89 -5.54
CA ALA A 146 -16.64 3.17 -5.54
C ALA A 146 -17.69 3.87 -4.66
N ILE A 147 -17.28 4.31 -3.45
CA ILE A 147 -18.15 5.06 -2.54
C ILE A 147 -18.58 6.41 -3.17
N THR A 148 -17.63 7.15 -3.74
CA THR A 148 -17.89 8.45 -4.39
C THR A 148 -18.91 8.31 -5.51
N TRP A 149 -18.75 7.34 -6.40
CA TRP A 149 -19.67 7.14 -7.52
C TRP A 149 -21.07 6.72 -7.07
N VAL A 150 -21.17 5.86 -6.06
CA VAL A 150 -22.46 5.49 -5.45
C VAL A 150 -23.15 6.70 -4.83
N LEU A 151 -22.43 7.51 -4.07
CA LEU A 151 -23.00 8.69 -3.41
C LEU A 151 -23.40 9.78 -4.42
N LEU A 152 -22.56 10.07 -5.42
CA LEU A 152 -22.88 11.01 -6.49
C LEU A 152 -24.11 10.56 -7.29
N TRP A 153 -24.19 9.27 -7.63
CA TRP A 153 -25.35 8.71 -8.30
C TRP A 153 -26.62 8.82 -7.44
N GLY A 154 -26.56 8.41 -6.16
CA GLY A 154 -27.69 8.46 -5.25
C GLY A 154 -28.23 9.87 -5.05
N VAL A 155 -27.35 10.84 -4.79
CA VAL A 155 -27.75 12.26 -4.66
C VAL A 155 -28.36 12.78 -5.96
N SER A 156 -27.74 12.49 -7.11
CA SER A 156 -28.26 12.93 -8.41
C SER A 156 -29.61 12.29 -8.76
N PHE A 157 -29.85 11.05 -8.33
CA PHE A 157 -31.08 10.31 -8.57
C PHE A 157 -32.24 10.87 -7.73
N PHE A 158 -32.02 11.10 -6.44
CA PHE A 158 -33.09 11.51 -5.52
C PHE A 158 -33.42 13.01 -5.58
N LEU A 159 -32.52 13.86 -6.07
CA LEU A 159 -32.79 15.31 -6.16
C LEU A 159 -33.73 15.70 -7.32
N ASP A 160 -34.06 14.79 -8.24
CA ASP A 160 -35.01 14.97 -9.36
C ASP A 160 -34.89 16.30 -10.15
N GLN A 161 -33.65 16.76 -10.39
CA GLN A 161 -33.39 18.04 -11.08
C GLN A 161 -33.07 17.91 -12.58
N GLY A 162 -33.36 16.76 -13.20
CA GLY A 162 -33.02 16.54 -14.62
C GLY A 162 -31.52 16.45 -14.91
N LEU A 163 -30.70 16.07 -13.93
CA LEU A 163 -29.24 15.92 -14.03
C LEU A 163 -28.83 14.64 -14.76
N LYS A 164 -29.36 14.45 -15.97
CA LYS A 164 -29.11 13.24 -16.80
C LYS A 164 -27.61 12.96 -16.95
N ASP A 165 -26.80 14.01 -17.10
CA ASP A 165 -25.34 13.89 -17.23
C ASP A 165 -24.66 13.35 -15.97
N SER A 166 -24.95 13.92 -14.80
CA SER A 166 -24.37 13.43 -13.53
C SER A 166 -24.83 12.00 -13.24
N MET A 167 -26.09 11.69 -13.53
CA MET A 167 -26.66 10.36 -13.34
C MET A 167 -25.97 9.30 -14.21
N TRP A 168 -25.79 9.54 -15.51
CA TRP A 168 -25.18 8.53 -16.37
C TRP A 168 -23.67 8.40 -16.12
N ILE A 169 -22.92 9.51 -15.93
CA ILE A 169 -21.48 9.42 -15.64
C ILE A 169 -21.26 8.65 -14.35
N SER A 170 -22.05 8.95 -13.30
CA SER A 170 -21.91 8.26 -12.03
C SER A 170 -22.32 6.79 -12.12
N PHE A 171 -23.39 6.46 -12.87
CA PHE A 171 -23.80 5.07 -13.07
C PHE A 171 -22.77 4.26 -13.86
N ALA A 172 -22.23 4.84 -14.92
CA ALA A 172 -21.17 4.23 -15.71
C ALA A 172 -19.87 4.09 -14.89
N GLY A 173 -19.56 5.07 -14.04
CA GLY A 173 -18.50 5.00 -13.04
C GLY A 173 -18.68 3.83 -12.05
N ILE A 174 -19.90 3.64 -11.51
CA ILE A 174 -20.23 2.48 -10.65
C ILE A 174 -19.97 1.17 -11.39
N LEU A 175 -20.52 1.02 -12.60
CA LEU A 175 -20.40 -0.23 -13.36
C LEU A 175 -18.95 -0.54 -13.74
N LEU A 176 -18.17 0.45 -14.18
CA LEU A 176 -16.76 0.21 -14.51
C LEU A 176 -15.89 0.01 -13.28
N CYS A 177 -16.13 0.72 -12.17
CA CYS A 177 -15.50 0.40 -10.89
C CYS A 177 -15.87 -1.02 -10.46
N LEU A 178 -17.13 -1.45 -10.63
CA LEU A 178 -17.48 -2.84 -10.39
C LEU A 178 -16.73 -3.75 -11.35
N ILE A 179 -16.54 -3.47 -12.62
CA ILE A 179 -15.85 -4.43 -13.50
C ILE A 179 -14.37 -4.52 -13.18
N PHE A 180 -13.69 -3.39 -13.22
CA PHE A 180 -12.24 -3.32 -13.06
C PHE A 180 -11.79 -3.47 -11.60
N TRP A 181 -12.74 -3.40 -10.66
CA TRP A 181 -12.50 -3.41 -9.22
C TRP A 181 -13.43 -4.34 -8.41
N SER A 182 -14.31 -5.14 -9.03
CA SER A 182 -15.33 -6.06 -8.41
C SER A 182 -14.73 -7.04 -7.42
N ARG A 183 -13.47 -7.42 -7.60
CA ARG A 183 -12.77 -8.25 -6.63
C ARG A 183 -12.15 -7.38 -5.56
N ILE A 184 -12.99 -6.67 -4.78
CA ILE A 184 -12.70 -6.04 -3.48
C ILE A 184 -11.22 -5.74 -3.30
N GLY A 185 -10.71 -4.82 -4.14
CA GLY A 185 -9.35 -4.29 -4.16
C GLY A 185 -8.23 -5.32 -4.35
N HIS A 186 -7.42 -5.13 -5.39
CA HIS A 186 -6.00 -5.43 -5.22
C HIS A 186 -5.52 -4.57 -4.05
N THR A 187 -5.52 -5.13 -2.84
CA THR A 187 -5.38 -4.34 -1.62
C THR A 187 -4.09 -3.54 -1.64
N TYR A 188 -3.11 -4.04 -2.38
CA TYR A 188 -1.77 -3.47 -2.47
C TYR A 188 -1.50 -2.62 -3.72
N ARG A 189 -2.50 -2.42 -4.59
CA ARG A 189 -2.31 -1.68 -5.85
C ARG A 189 -2.71 -0.20 -5.71
N ARG A 190 -1.87 0.66 -6.28
CA ARG A 190 -2.15 2.08 -6.57
C ARG A 190 -2.82 2.22 -7.94
N LEU A 191 -3.68 3.22 -8.12
CA LEU A 191 -4.24 3.59 -9.42
C LEU A 191 -3.14 4.06 -10.38
N GLY A 192 -2.17 4.81 -9.84
CA GLY A 192 -1.12 5.46 -10.62
C GLY A 192 -1.59 6.79 -11.21
N ASP A 193 -0.62 7.69 -11.44
CA ASP A 193 -0.89 9.10 -11.78
C ASP A 193 -1.87 9.28 -12.95
N PRO A 194 -1.76 8.60 -14.10
CA PRO A 194 -2.71 8.81 -15.21
C PRO A 194 -4.16 8.57 -14.82
N LEU A 195 -4.43 7.53 -14.04
CA LEU A 195 -5.78 7.20 -13.58
C LEU A 195 -6.25 8.11 -12.45
N VAL A 196 -5.37 8.48 -11.53
CA VAL A 196 -5.69 9.46 -10.48
C VAL A 196 -6.17 10.77 -11.13
N TYR A 197 -5.45 11.27 -12.12
CA TYR A 197 -5.77 12.53 -12.79
C TYR A 197 -7.04 12.43 -13.65
N PHE A 198 -7.24 11.30 -14.32
CA PHE A 198 -8.48 11.00 -15.03
C PHE A 198 -9.68 11.03 -14.08
N TRP A 199 -9.65 10.19 -13.03
CA TRP A 199 -10.79 10.00 -12.14
C TRP A 199 -11.11 11.22 -11.29
N SER A 200 -10.09 11.92 -10.77
CA SER A 200 -10.30 13.16 -10.05
C SER A 200 -10.92 14.25 -10.92
N THR A 201 -10.54 14.32 -12.20
CA THR A 201 -11.17 15.24 -13.16
C THR A 201 -12.63 14.90 -13.41
N LEU A 202 -12.96 13.62 -13.54
CA LEU A 202 -14.35 13.18 -13.66
C LEU A 202 -15.15 13.51 -12.42
N ILE A 203 -14.67 13.15 -11.23
CA ILE A 203 -15.33 13.42 -9.94
C ILE A 203 -15.55 14.93 -9.74
N ALA A 204 -14.50 15.73 -9.98
CA ALA A 204 -14.57 17.18 -9.87
C ALA A 204 -15.58 17.74 -10.89
N GLY A 205 -15.50 17.34 -12.16
CA GLY A 205 -16.41 17.79 -13.20
C GLY A 205 -17.86 17.38 -12.94
N THR A 206 -18.11 16.14 -12.52
CA THR A 206 -19.47 15.66 -12.19
C THR A 206 -20.06 16.36 -11.00
N SER A 207 -19.24 16.69 -9.98
CA SER A 207 -19.71 17.48 -8.84
C SER A 207 -20.15 18.91 -9.23
N LEU A 208 -19.70 19.40 -10.38
CA LEU A 208 -20.12 20.67 -10.98
C LEU A 208 -21.34 20.51 -11.90
N ILE A 209 -21.67 19.30 -12.36
CA ILE A 209 -22.91 19.01 -13.08
C ILE A 209 -24.03 18.87 -12.04
N GLY A 210 -24.81 19.92 -11.83
CA GLY A 210 -25.73 20.00 -10.69
C GLY A 210 -25.92 21.40 -10.13
N VAL A 211 -25.16 22.36 -10.65
CA VAL A 211 -25.14 23.77 -10.22
C VAL A 211 -26.41 24.48 -10.75
N SER A 212 -27.56 24.14 -10.17
CA SER A 212 -28.83 24.83 -10.36
C SER A 212 -29.51 25.06 -9.00
N LYS A 213 -29.83 26.33 -8.70
CA LYS A 213 -30.77 26.87 -7.68
C LYS A 213 -30.82 26.23 -6.27
N GLY A 214 -29.71 25.80 -5.68
CA GLY A 214 -29.66 25.53 -4.22
C GLY A 214 -28.67 24.47 -3.74
N VAL A 215 -28.20 23.60 -4.64
CA VAL A 215 -27.41 22.40 -4.28
C VAL A 215 -25.90 22.61 -4.44
N THR A 216 -25.46 23.70 -5.07
CA THR A 216 -24.09 23.95 -5.53
C THR A 216 -23.00 23.77 -4.48
N PHE A 217 -23.16 24.37 -3.29
CA PHE A 217 -22.16 24.21 -2.22
C PHE A 217 -22.17 22.79 -1.67
N ALA A 218 -23.33 22.15 -1.65
CA ALA A 218 -23.51 20.83 -1.09
C ALA A 218 -22.96 19.72 -2.01
N THR A 219 -23.16 19.79 -3.32
CA THR A 219 -22.60 18.79 -4.25
C THR A 219 -21.06 18.80 -4.23
N ILE A 220 -20.43 19.97 -4.04
CA ILE A 220 -18.98 20.12 -3.85
C ILE A 220 -18.53 19.56 -2.49
N LEU A 221 -19.35 19.71 -1.45
CA LEU A 221 -19.07 19.13 -0.13
C LEU A 221 -19.00 17.60 -0.15
N LEU A 222 -19.64 16.91 -1.10
CA LEU A 222 -19.67 15.45 -1.11
C LEU A 222 -18.28 14.85 -1.44
N PRO A 223 -17.61 15.18 -2.56
CA PRO A 223 -16.21 14.80 -2.77
C PRO A 223 -15.30 15.31 -1.65
N LEU A 224 -15.47 16.57 -1.20
CA LEU A 224 -14.65 17.13 -0.13
C LEU A 224 -14.77 16.33 1.18
N SER A 225 -15.97 15.84 1.50
CA SER A 225 -16.25 15.08 2.72
C SER A 225 -15.66 13.68 2.70
N LEU A 226 -15.66 13.03 1.53
CA LEU A 226 -15.02 11.73 1.33
C LEU A 226 -13.50 11.84 1.40
N PHE A 227 -12.96 12.97 0.93
CA PHE A 227 -11.55 13.29 1.03
C PHE A 227 -11.20 14.12 2.28
N ALA A 228 -12.12 14.34 3.22
CA ALA A 228 -11.89 15.28 4.34
C ALA A 228 -10.75 14.82 5.26
N LEU A 229 -10.67 13.52 5.53
CA LEU A 229 -9.56 12.94 6.29
C LEU A 229 -8.23 13.06 5.53
N PRO A 230 -8.10 12.57 4.29
CA PRO A 230 -6.90 12.78 3.47
C PRO A 230 -6.52 14.26 3.32
N LEU A 231 -7.50 15.16 3.16
CA LEU A 231 -7.32 16.60 3.07
C LEU A 231 -6.74 17.17 4.36
N MET A 232 -7.33 16.83 5.51
CA MET A 232 -6.82 17.23 6.82
C MET A 232 -5.38 16.74 7.00
N GLU A 233 -5.09 15.50 6.62
CA GLU A 233 -3.76 14.90 6.71
C GLU A 233 -2.74 15.57 5.78
N ALA A 234 -3.13 15.84 4.53
CA ALA A 234 -2.30 16.57 3.56
C ALA A 234 -2.04 18.02 3.99
N SER A 235 -3.05 18.71 4.52
CA SER A 235 -2.92 20.07 5.06
C SER A 235 -1.99 20.10 6.28
N LEU A 236 -2.12 19.15 7.22
CA LEU A 236 -1.22 19.02 8.35
C LEU A 236 0.21 18.69 7.90
N GLY A 237 0.37 17.86 6.87
CA GLY A 237 1.66 17.55 6.25
C GLY A 237 2.34 18.76 5.62
N PHE A 238 1.58 19.61 4.91
CA PHE A 238 2.08 20.86 4.34
C PHE A 238 2.51 21.87 5.41
N VAL A 239 1.68 22.09 6.43
CA VAL A 239 2.02 22.95 7.57
C VAL A 239 3.25 22.42 8.31
N GLY A 240 3.32 21.10 8.53
CA GLY A 240 4.45 20.44 9.15
C GLY A 240 5.76 20.63 8.38
N LYS A 241 5.74 20.50 7.05
CA LYS A 241 6.94 20.73 6.20
C LYS A 241 7.42 22.19 6.17
N THR A 242 6.51 23.14 6.37
CA THR A 242 6.80 24.57 6.19
C THR A 242 7.19 25.25 7.50
N PHE A 243 6.68 24.79 8.65
CA PHE A 243 6.77 25.54 9.91
C PHE A 243 7.42 24.79 11.08
N VAL A 244 7.67 23.47 11.01
CA VAL A 244 8.22 22.68 12.13
C VAL A 244 9.28 21.68 11.66
N ASP A 245 10.34 21.47 12.44
CA ASP A 245 11.36 20.45 12.17
C ASP A 245 10.71 19.07 11.87
N SER A 246 11.01 18.59 10.68
CA SER A 246 10.27 17.59 9.90
C SER A 246 10.13 16.19 10.52
N ALA A 247 10.81 15.92 11.64
CA ALA A 247 10.87 14.60 12.27
C ALA A 247 9.68 14.27 13.19
N ARG A 248 9.00 15.26 13.78
CA ARG A 248 7.98 15.01 14.83
C ARG A 248 6.54 14.89 14.32
N TRP A 249 6.22 15.49 13.18
CA TRP A 249 4.82 15.70 12.74
C TRP A 249 4.42 14.93 11.49
N ARG A 250 5.34 14.15 10.91
CA ARG A 250 5.13 13.51 9.60
C ARG A 250 4.26 12.23 9.64
N ASN A 251 3.85 11.75 10.82
CA ASN A 251 3.16 10.47 11.01
C ASN A 251 1.81 10.61 11.75
N VAL A 252 0.81 11.22 11.12
CA VAL A 252 -0.53 11.33 11.74
C VAL A 252 -1.63 10.95 10.75
N SER A 253 -1.38 10.06 9.79
CA SER A 253 -2.50 9.48 9.03
C SER A 253 -3.30 8.52 9.93
N LEU A 254 -4.64 8.58 9.85
CA LEU A 254 -5.53 7.64 10.54
C LEU A 254 -5.17 6.20 10.15
N TYR A 255 -4.84 5.99 8.87
CA TYR A 255 -4.33 4.72 8.36
C TYR A 255 -3.07 4.26 9.10
N GLU A 256 -2.04 5.10 9.20
CA GLU A 256 -0.81 4.77 9.95
C GLU A 256 -1.09 4.54 11.43
N LYS A 257 -2.03 5.28 12.04
CA LYS A 257 -2.45 5.03 13.43
C LYS A 257 -3.13 3.68 13.59
N LEU A 258 -3.92 3.22 12.61
CA LEU A 258 -4.55 1.91 12.63
C LEU A 258 -3.51 0.79 12.43
N VAL A 259 -2.61 0.95 11.45
CA VAL A 259 -1.52 0.00 11.21
C VAL A 259 -0.55 -0.04 12.39
N SER A 260 -0.17 1.12 12.93
CA SER A 260 0.60 1.23 14.17
C SER A 260 -0.20 0.87 15.42
N ARG A 261 -1.50 0.51 15.31
CA ARG A 261 -2.29 -0.17 16.34
C ARG A 261 -2.30 -1.69 16.17
N GLY A 262 -1.68 -2.22 15.11
CA GLY A 262 -1.60 -3.64 14.79
C GLY A 262 -2.76 -4.14 13.92
N ILE A 263 -3.50 -3.23 13.27
CA ILE A 263 -4.55 -3.60 12.32
C ILE A 263 -3.91 -3.84 10.96
N ASP A 264 -4.21 -4.98 10.33
CA ASP A 264 -3.68 -5.34 9.01
C ASP A 264 -4.01 -4.28 7.96
N HIS A 265 -3.14 -4.08 6.97
CA HIS A 265 -3.36 -3.14 5.87
C HIS A 265 -4.74 -3.27 5.20
N PRO A 266 -5.20 -4.46 4.75
CA PRO A 266 -6.53 -4.61 4.15
C PRO A 266 -7.68 -4.24 5.10
N GLN A 267 -7.49 -4.39 6.40
CA GLN A 267 -8.49 -4.03 7.39
C GLN A 267 -8.45 -2.52 7.67
N ALA A 268 -7.26 -1.94 7.79
CA ALA A 268 -7.06 -0.51 7.97
C ALA A 268 -7.62 0.28 6.79
N VAL A 269 -7.36 -0.14 5.55
CA VAL A 269 -7.92 0.46 4.33
C VAL A 269 -9.44 0.44 4.35
N ARG A 270 -10.05 -0.72 4.63
CA ARG A 270 -11.51 -0.84 4.72
C ARG A 270 -12.11 0.01 5.83
N LEU A 271 -11.41 0.14 6.96
CA LEU A 271 -11.83 0.98 8.09
C LEU A 271 -11.79 2.46 7.75
N VAL A 272 -10.71 2.93 7.12
CA VAL A 272 -10.59 4.32 6.67
C VAL A 272 -11.66 4.61 5.62
N ALA A 273 -11.84 3.72 4.63
CA ALA A 273 -12.89 3.86 3.62
C ALA A 273 -14.29 3.89 4.24
N ALA A 274 -14.58 3.01 5.22
CA ALA A 274 -15.86 3.00 5.93
C ALA A 274 -16.08 4.30 6.72
N PHE A 275 -15.04 4.83 7.36
CA PHE A 275 -15.13 6.10 8.05
C PHE A 275 -15.41 7.26 7.09
N CYS A 276 -14.69 7.35 5.96
CA CYS A 276 -15.00 8.32 4.91
C CYS A 276 -16.44 8.15 4.38
N MET A 277 -16.90 6.91 4.17
CA MET A 277 -18.27 6.61 3.76
C MET A 277 -19.29 7.12 4.78
N THR A 278 -19.04 6.99 6.10
CA THR A 278 -19.96 7.53 7.11
C THR A 278 -20.08 9.05 7.01
N ILE A 279 -18.97 9.76 6.84
CA ILE A 279 -18.98 11.22 6.64
C ILE A 279 -19.72 11.58 5.35
N GLY A 280 -19.37 10.95 4.23
CA GLY A 280 -20.00 11.22 2.94
C GLY A 280 -21.50 10.90 2.91
N THR A 281 -21.91 9.82 3.56
CA THR A 281 -23.34 9.45 3.68
C THR A 281 -24.09 10.44 4.55
N SER A 282 -23.52 10.89 5.67
CA SER A 282 -24.13 11.93 6.50
C SER A 282 -24.31 13.24 5.72
N VAL A 283 -23.31 13.66 4.95
CA VAL A 283 -23.41 14.86 4.09
C VAL A 283 -24.46 14.66 3.00
N ALA A 284 -24.50 13.49 2.34
CA ALA A 284 -25.54 13.17 1.35
C ALA A 284 -26.96 13.17 1.95
N LEU A 285 -27.15 12.60 3.16
CA LEU A 285 -28.45 12.60 3.84
C LEU A 285 -28.91 14.02 4.19
N PHE A 286 -27.99 14.89 4.62
CA PHE A 286 -28.30 16.29 4.86
C PHE A 286 -28.73 17.02 3.57
N GLN A 287 -28.16 16.65 2.43
CA GLN A 287 -28.54 17.20 1.11
C GLN A 287 -29.92 16.77 0.66
N LEU A 288 -30.26 15.49 0.87
CA LEU A 288 -31.55 14.95 0.47
C LEU A 288 -32.71 15.49 1.31
N VAL A 289 -32.43 15.87 2.56
CA VAL A 289 -33.43 16.41 3.49
C VAL A 289 -32.89 17.72 4.09
N PRO A 290 -32.95 18.85 3.38
CA PRO A 290 -32.45 20.15 3.86
C PRO A 290 -33.43 20.78 4.86
N SER A 291 -33.66 20.10 5.99
CA SER A 291 -34.52 20.55 7.08
C SER A 291 -33.83 20.33 8.43
N PRO A 292 -34.32 20.97 9.52
CA PRO A 292 -33.81 20.69 10.86
C PRO A 292 -33.88 19.20 11.24
N TRP A 293 -34.83 18.46 10.67
CA TRP A 293 -34.94 17.00 10.80
C TRP A 293 -33.83 16.27 10.06
N GLY A 294 -33.51 16.66 8.82
CA GLY A 294 -32.41 16.06 8.08
C GLY A 294 -31.04 16.32 8.70
N LEU A 295 -30.82 17.49 9.32
CA LEU A 295 -29.62 17.75 10.12
C LEU A 295 -29.51 16.76 11.30
N LYS A 296 -30.60 16.54 12.04
CA LYS A 296 -30.63 15.57 13.15
C LYS A 296 -30.37 14.15 12.66
N ILE A 297 -30.97 13.74 11.54
CA ILE A 297 -30.75 12.41 10.93
C ILE A 297 -29.29 12.24 10.50
N SER A 298 -28.71 13.26 9.86
CA SER A 298 -27.31 13.27 9.42
C SER A 298 -26.34 13.16 10.61
N MET A 299 -26.55 13.96 11.66
CA MET A 299 -25.71 13.95 12.87
C MET A 299 -25.83 12.64 13.65
N THR A 300 -27.03 12.07 13.75
CA THR A 300 -27.23 10.77 14.43
C THR A 300 -26.59 9.63 13.64
N ALA A 301 -26.71 9.62 12.31
CA ALA A 301 -26.01 8.66 11.45
C ALA A 301 -24.48 8.78 11.58
N LEU A 302 -23.94 10.00 11.64
CA LEU A 302 -22.52 10.25 11.83
C LEU A 302 -22.04 9.72 13.19
N ALA A 303 -22.75 10.07 14.26
CA ALA A 303 -22.43 9.62 15.61
C ALA A 303 -22.46 8.10 15.73
N ALA A 304 -23.49 7.44 15.18
CA ALA A 304 -23.59 5.98 15.15
C ALA A 304 -22.42 5.36 14.38
N GLY A 305 -22.07 5.91 13.20
CA GLY A 305 -20.93 5.47 12.40
C GLY A 305 -19.60 5.58 13.14
N ILE A 306 -19.36 6.69 13.83
CA ILE A 306 -18.16 6.91 14.66
C ILE A 306 -18.10 5.91 15.82
N VAL A 307 -19.22 5.67 16.52
CA VAL A 307 -19.28 4.72 17.63
C VAL A 307 -18.96 3.30 17.15
N VAL A 308 -19.56 2.86 16.04
CA VAL A 308 -19.28 1.54 15.44
C VAL A 308 -17.81 1.42 15.04
N PHE A 309 -17.25 2.47 14.42
CA PHE A 309 -15.83 2.53 14.07
C PHE A 309 -14.93 2.37 15.30
N LEU A 310 -15.19 3.13 16.37
CA LEU A 310 -14.39 3.07 17.60
C LEU A 310 -14.48 1.70 18.29
N ILE A 311 -15.67 1.11 18.37
CA ILE A 311 -15.87 -0.24 18.93
C ILE A 311 -15.09 -1.28 18.11
N TYR A 312 -15.15 -1.20 16.77
CA TYR A 312 -14.43 -2.13 15.91
C TYR A 312 -12.93 -2.01 16.08
N VAL A 313 -12.39 -0.78 16.12
CA VAL A 313 -10.96 -0.52 16.35
C VAL A 313 -10.55 -1.05 17.72
N ALA A 314 -11.33 -0.82 18.76
CA ALA A 314 -11.03 -1.31 20.11
C ALA A 314 -11.00 -2.84 20.19
N LYS A 315 -11.90 -3.52 19.47
CA LYS A 315 -11.99 -4.99 19.46
C LYS A 315 -10.87 -5.66 18.65
N ASN A 316 -10.39 -5.01 17.58
CA ASN A 316 -9.44 -5.59 16.63
C ASN A 316 -8.02 -5.02 16.76
N ALA A 317 -7.80 -3.96 17.53
CA ALA A 317 -6.45 -3.51 17.87
C ALA A 317 -5.76 -4.59 18.74
N ALA A 318 -4.60 -5.07 18.27
CA ALA A 318 -3.85 -6.06 19.02
C ALA A 318 -3.38 -5.47 20.37
N PRO A 319 -3.51 -6.19 21.50
CA PRO A 319 -2.90 -5.80 22.77
C PRO A 319 -1.39 -5.55 22.58
N LYS A 320 -0.81 -4.54 23.24
CA LYS A 320 0.62 -4.17 23.09
C LYS A 320 1.58 -5.37 23.24
N ASP A 321 1.24 -6.36 24.07
CA ASP A 321 2.04 -7.57 24.34
C ASP A 321 2.01 -8.61 23.18
N GLN A 322 1.11 -8.46 22.20
CA GLN A 322 0.99 -9.37 21.05
C GLN A 322 1.73 -8.91 19.79
N ARG A 323 2.38 -7.74 19.82
CA ARG A 323 3.19 -7.26 18.67
C ARG A 323 4.59 -7.83 18.61
N ARG A 324 5.16 -8.11 19.77
CA ARG A 324 6.47 -8.75 19.91
C ARG A 324 6.36 -10.00 20.76
N PRO A 325 5.55 -10.99 20.35
CA PRO A 325 5.46 -12.23 21.10
C PRO A 325 6.84 -12.86 21.22
N SER A 326 7.17 -13.24 22.44
CA SER A 326 8.44 -13.90 22.75
C SER A 326 8.25 -15.40 22.94
N LEU A 327 9.31 -16.13 22.60
CA LEU A 327 9.46 -17.56 22.82
C LEU A 327 10.94 -17.81 23.15
N TRP A 328 11.24 -18.21 24.38
CA TRP A 328 12.57 -18.62 24.84
C TRP A 328 13.69 -17.59 24.60
N GLY A 329 13.40 -16.32 24.92
CA GLY A 329 14.39 -15.24 24.84
C GLY A 329 14.53 -14.61 23.44
N ILE A 330 13.89 -15.18 22.41
CA ILE A 330 13.71 -14.50 21.13
C ILE A 330 12.32 -13.87 21.03
N PHE A 331 12.19 -12.77 20.31
CA PHE A 331 10.91 -12.17 19.94
C PHE A 331 10.70 -12.26 18.44
N VAL A 332 9.45 -12.12 18.03
CA VAL A 332 9.06 -12.01 16.62
C VAL A 332 8.15 -10.81 16.50
N ASP A 333 8.37 -9.93 15.52
CA ASP A 333 7.46 -8.87 15.17
C ASP A 333 6.25 -9.45 14.41
N ASN A 334 5.08 -9.33 15.04
CA ASN A 334 3.82 -9.76 14.49
C ASN A 334 3.25 -8.66 13.57
N VAL A 335 3.85 -8.52 12.39
CA VAL A 335 3.60 -7.44 11.43
C VAL A 335 3.42 -7.99 10.01
N SER A 336 2.78 -7.21 9.13
CA SER A 336 2.69 -7.55 7.70
C SER A 336 4.00 -7.27 6.96
N LEU A 337 4.17 -7.92 5.81
CA LEU A 337 5.29 -7.67 4.90
C LEU A 337 5.35 -6.19 4.47
N ASP A 338 4.22 -5.57 4.17
CA ASP A 338 4.19 -4.16 3.73
C ASP A 338 4.64 -3.21 4.83
N TYR A 339 4.30 -3.51 6.09
CA TYR A 339 4.81 -2.74 7.22
C TYR A 339 6.33 -2.81 7.28
N VAL A 340 6.90 -4.00 7.07
CA VAL A 340 8.35 -4.20 7.05
C VAL A 340 8.99 -3.45 5.89
N LEU A 341 8.45 -3.55 4.66
CA LEU A 341 8.97 -2.84 3.49
C LEU A 341 8.93 -1.31 3.69
N ASN A 342 7.82 -0.77 4.19
CA ASN A 342 7.71 0.66 4.49
C ASN A 342 8.68 1.10 5.60
N LYS A 343 8.91 0.24 6.59
CA LYS A 343 9.88 0.51 7.66
C LYS A 343 11.32 0.51 7.13
N VAL A 344 11.64 -0.38 6.19
CA VAL A 344 12.92 -0.37 5.47
C VAL A 344 13.08 0.90 4.63
N ILE A 345 12.04 1.32 3.90
CA ILE A 345 12.06 2.59 3.15
C ILE A 345 12.30 3.77 4.09
N PHE A 346 11.61 3.80 5.22
CA PHE A 346 11.77 4.84 6.22
C PHE A 346 13.21 4.90 6.74
N TRP A 347 13.77 3.77 7.15
CA TRP A 347 15.17 3.69 7.59
C TRP A 347 16.16 4.11 6.51
N ALA A 348 15.94 3.70 5.26
CA ALA A 348 16.81 4.07 4.15
C ALA A 348 16.72 5.56 3.78
N SER A 349 15.61 6.23 4.13
CA SER A 349 15.40 7.66 3.86
C SER A 349 15.99 8.60 4.91
N GLN A 350 16.46 8.07 6.04
CA GLN A 350 17.09 8.88 7.07
C GLN A 350 18.49 9.31 6.64
N GLU A 351 18.86 10.54 6.98
CA GLU A 351 20.19 11.10 6.73
C GLU A 351 21.20 10.72 7.84
N ASP A 352 20.83 9.83 8.77
CA ASP A 352 21.75 9.33 9.80
C ASP A 352 22.58 8.13 9.30
N ASP A 353 23.80 8.00 9.82
CA ASP A 353 24.67 6.84 9.56
C ASP A 353 24.22 5.58 10.34
N LYS A 354 22.96 5.56 10.80
CA LYS A 354 22.46 4.48 11.65
C LYS A 354 22.21 3.22 10.82
N SER A 355 22.83 2.12 11.25
CA SER A 355 22.59 0.80 10.67
C SER A 355 21.52 0.04 11.46
N TYR A 356 20.75 -0.79 10.76
CA TYR A 356 19.64 -1.55 11.32
C TYR A 356 19.80 -3.04 11.02
N MET A 357 19.34 -3.89 11.94
CA MET A 357 19.43 -5.34 11.82
C MET A 357 18.04 -5.98 11.70
N ILE A 358 17.85 -6.80 10.66
CA ILE A 358 16.66 -7.62 10.49
C ILE A 358 17.04 -9.11 10.53
N VAL A 359 16.37 -9.87 11.38
CA VAL A 359 16.53 -11.32 11.49
C VAL A 359 15.27 -12.04 11.05
N THR A 360 15.43 -13.28 10.58
CA THR A 360 14.34 -14.14 10.09
C THR A 360 14.30 -15.47 10.86
N PRO A 361 14.03 -15.46 12.19
CA PRO A 361 14.10 -16.67 12.99
C PRO A 361 13.05 -17.70 12.54
N ASN A 362 13.47 -18.96 12.52
CA ASN A 362 12.60 -20.11 12.37
C ASN A 362 12.58 -20.97 13.65
N ALA A 363 11.81 -22.07 13.64
CA ALA A 363 11.70 -22.98 14.77
C ALA A 363 13.05 -23.48 15.31
N LEU A 364 14.02 -23.74 14.43
CA LEU A 364 15.35 -24.21 14.83
C LEU A 364 16.23 -23.09 15.39
N VAL A 365 16.04 -21.84 14.97
CA VAL A 365 16.67 -20.68 15.61
C VAL A 365 16.14 -20.55 17.03
N ALA A 366 14.82 -20.58 17.21
CA ALA A 366 14.17 -20.50 18.51
C ALA A 366 14.66 -21.59 19.48
N GLU A 367 14.72 -22.85 19.01
CA GLU A 367 15.26 -23.97 19.78
C GLU A 367 16.73 -23.75 20.16
N ARG A 368 17.56 -23.35 19.18
CA ARG A 368 18.99 -23.15 19.38
C ARG A 368 19.30 -22.01 20.35
N SER A 369 18.55 -20.92 20.28
CA SER A 369 18.69 -19.77 21.18
C SER A 369 18.53 -20.16 22.65
N ARG A 370 17.95 -21.33 23.00
CA ARG A 370 17.85 -21.80 24.39
C ARG A 370 19.20 -22.13 25.04
N TYR A 371 20.21 -22.49 24.25
CA TYR A 371 21.54 -22.87 24.77
C TYR A 371 22.69 -22.13 24.07
N ASP A 372 22.42 -21.41 22.97
CA ASP A 372 23.38 -20.56 22.26
C ASP A 372 23.13 -19.09 22.67
N TYR A 373 23.85 -18.62 23.70
CA TYR A 373 23.66 -17.30 24.28
C TYR A 373 23.96 -16.18 23.27
N GLU A 374 25.02 -16.33 22.48
CA GLU A 374 25.42 -15.32 21.52
C GLU A 374 24.39 -15.17 20.39
N LEU A 375 23.85 -16.28 19.89
CA LEU A 375 22.73 -16.23 18.96
C LEU A 375 21.49 -15.56 19.58
N ARG A 376 21.19 -15.86 20.86
CA ARG A 376 20.06 -15.25 21.55
C ARG A 376 20.20 -13.74 21.63
N GLU A 377 21.36 -13.23 22.04
CA GLU A 377 21.60 -11.79 22.13
C GLU A 377 21.60 -11.11 20.75
N ALA A 378 22.15 -11.76 19.72
CA ALA A 378 22.07 -11.25 18.35
C ALA A 378 20.63 -11.13 17.84
N VAL A 379 19.76 -12.12 18.12
CA VAL A 379 18.34 -12.04 17.73
C VAL A 379 17.57 -11.04 18.60
N LYS A 380 17.89 -10.95 19.90
CA LYS A 380 17.23 -10.04 20.86
C LYS A 380 17.55 -8.56 20.60
N SER A 381 18.70 -8.27 20.01
CA SER A 381 19.14 -6.91 19.65
C SER A 381 18.66 -6.44 18.28
N ALA A 382 18.04 -7.31 17.48
CA ALA A 382 17.56 -6.94 16.15
C ALA A 382 16.47 -5.85 16.20
N ASP A 383 16.46 -4.95 15.22
CA ASP A 383 15.44 -3.92 15.09
C ASP A 383 14.10 -4.49 14.63
N LEU A 384 14.16 -5.56 13.81
CA LEU A 384 13.02 -6.38 13.39
C LEU A 384 13.38 -7.87 13.38
N SER A 385 12.42 -8.69 13.82
CA SER A 385 12.51 -10.15 13.84
C SER A 385 11.32 -10.76 13.14
N LEU A 386 11.52 -11.29 11.93
CA LEU A 386 10.44 -11.73 11.04
C LEU A 386 10.21 -13.25 11.16
N PRO A 387 8.96 -13.72 11.32
CA PRO A 387 8.71 -15.15 11.48
C PRO A 387 8.95 -15.91 10.17
N ASP A 388 10.05 -16.65 10.11
CA ASP A 388 10.35 -17.56 9.01
C ASP A 388 9.89 -18.99 9.33
N GLY A 389 9.28 -19.63 8.35
CA GLY A 389 8.80 -21.01 8.43
C GLY A 389 7.51 -21.21 9.25
N MET A 390 6.79 -22.26 8.89
CA MET A 390 5.51 -22.60 9.53
C MET A 390 5.65 -23.11 10.98
N GLY A 391 6.79 -23.68 11.35
CA GLY A 391 6.99 -24.23 12.70
C GLY A 391 6.85 -23.18 13.79
N LEU A 392 7.40 -21.98 13.58
CA LEU A 392 7.32 -20.88 14.55
C LEU A 392 5.90 -20.30 14.61
N VAL A 393 5.26 -20.15 13.45
CA VAL A 393 3.85 -19.73 13.33
C VAL A 393 2.92 -20.68 14.09
N TRP A 394 3.10 -21.99 13.91
CA TRP A 394 2.32 -23.01 14.62
C TRP A 394 2.61 -23.02 16.12
N ALA A 395 3.86 -22.82 16.54
CA ALA A 395 4.21 -22.74 17.94
C ALA A 395 3.50 -21.58 18.64
N PHE A 396 3.54 -20.37 18.07
CA PHE A 396 2.80 -19.24 18.61
C PHE A 396 1.29 -19.50 18.62
N LYS A 397 0.74 -20.07 17.55
CA LYS A 397 -0.69 -20.42 17.48
C LYS A 397 -1.09 -21.39 18.60
N LEU A 398 -0.25 -22.40 18.88
CA LEU A 398 -0.46 -23.37 19.94
C LEU A 398 -0.40 -22.72 21.34
N LEU A 399 0.44 -21.70 21.49
CA LEU A 399 0.60 -20.85 22.69
C LEU A 399 -0.42 -19.70 22.78
N GLY A 400 -1.47 -19.71 21.94
CA GLY A 400 -2.55 -18.72 21.98
C GLY A 400 -2.25 -17.39 21.29
N VAL A 401 -1.12 -17.26 20.60
CA VAL A 401 -0.75 -16.06 19.82
C VAL A 401 -0.92 -16.32 18.33
N ARG A 402 -1.73 -15.53 17.65
CA ARG A 402 -1.86 -15.61 16.19
C ARG A 402 -0.81 -14.73 15.53
N ILE A 403 0.06 -15.34 14.74
CA ILE A 403 0.98 -14.62 13.85
C ILE A 403 0.19 -14.19 12.60
N GLN A 404 0.26 -12.89 12.31
CA GLN A 404 -0.42 -12.19 11.24
C GLN A 404 0.01 -12.72 9.87
N GLN A 405 1.32 -12.73 9.63
CA GLN A 405 1.89 -13.16 8.37
C GLN A 405 3.21 -13.90 8.60
N ARG A 406 3.39 -15.02 7.90
CA ARG A 406 4.69 -15.66 7.75
C ARG A 406 5.48 -14.90 6.70
N ILE A 407 6.70 -14.48 7.03
CA ILE A 407 7.58 -13.76 6.10
C ILE A 407 8.84 -14.60 5.92
N ALA A 408 8.90 -15.38 4.83
CA ALA A 408 10.07 -16.20 4.55
C ALA A 408 11.24 -15.34 4.06
N GLY A 409 12.46 -15.65 4.49
CA GLY A 409 13.63 -14.81 4.20
C GLY A 409 13.90 -14.60 2.70
N ILE A 410 13.70 -15.63 1.87
CA ILE A 410 13.88 -15.52 0.41
C ILE A 410 12.77 -14.70 -0.25
N ASP A 411 11.52 -14.84 0.20
CA ASP A 411 10.41 -14.08 -0.34
C ASP A 411 10.60 -12.59 0.04
N PHE A 412 11.03 -12.33 1.29
CA PHE A 412 11.38 -10.98 1.74
C PHE A 412 12.55 -10.38 0.94
N MET A 413 13.61 -11.15 0.67
CA MET A 413 14.72 -10.72 -0.17
C MET A 413 14.27 -10.30 -1.57
N ASN A 414 13.40 -11.08 -2.22
CA ASN A 414 12.88 -10.73 -3.56
C ASN A 414 12.04 -9.44 -3.53
N ASN A 415 11.14 -9.30 -2.55
CA ASN A 415 10.35 -8.06 -2.39
C ASN A 415 11.25 -6.84 -2.13
N LEU A 416 12.34 -7.01 -1.39
CA LEU A 416 13.31 -5.95 -1.17
C LEU A 416 14.11 -5.60 -2.43
N CYS A 417 14.44 -6.58 -3.28
CA CYS A 417 15.11 -6.33 -4.56
C CYS A 417 14.20 -5.53 -5.50
N GLU A 418 12.93 -5.91 -5.61
CA GLU A 418 11.92 -5.17 -6.39
C GLU A 418 11.72 -3.74 -5.87
N MET A 419 11.61 -3.58 -4.54
CA MET A 419 11.53 -2.26 -3.90
C MET A 419 12.80 -1.42 -4.14
N ALA A 420 13.98 -2.05 -4.06
CA ALA A 420 15.26 -1.39 -4.24
C ALA A 420 15.48 -0.95 -5.69
N GLU A 421 15.06 -1.74 -6.68
CA GLU A 421 15.05 -1.36 -8.09
C GLU A 421 14.19 -0.11 -8.31
N ASN A 422 12.94 -0.15 -7.85
CA ASN A 422 11.99 0.96 -8.01
C ASN A 422 12.46 2.28 -7.38
N ARG A 423 13.26 2.21 -6.31
CA ARG A 423 13.77 3.39 -5.58
C ARG A 423 15.24 3.69 -5.87
N GLY A 424 15.90 2.92 -6.73
CA GLY A 424 17.32 3.05 -7.02
C GLY A 424 18.24 2.88 -5.82
N MET A 425 17.84 2.05 -4.83
CA MET A 425 18.62 1.77 -3.62
C MET A 425 19.70 0.71 -3.91
N PRO A 426 20.99 0.99 -3.66
CA PRO A 426 22.03 0.02 -3.91
C PRO A 426 22.05 -1.13 -2.89
N ILE A 427 22.26 -2.36 -3.35
CA ILE A 427 22.31 -3.57 -2.52
C ILE A 427 23.71 -4.21 -2.49
N PHE A 428 24.06 -4.90 -1.41
CA PHE A 428 25.29 -5.68 -1.27
C PHE A 428 24.99 -7.13 -0.88
N LEU A 429 25.70 -8.09 -1.48
CA LEU A 429 25.53 -9.53 -1.23
C LEU A 429 26.74 -10.10 -0.49
N LEU A 430 26.60 -10.51 0.76
CA LEU A 430 27.66 -11.12 1.57
C LEU A 430 27.29 -12.57 1.94
N GLY A 431 27.94 -13.57 1.36
CA GLY A 431 27.70 -14.97 1.74
C GLY A 431 27.84 -15.96 0.60
N GLY A 432 27.50 -17.22 0.86
CA GLY A 432 27.66 -18.31 -0.11
C GLY A 432 29.13 -18.59 -0.49
N SER A 433 29.34 -19.57 -1.37
CA SER A 433 30.63 -19.72 -2.06
C SER A 433 30.79 -18.63 -3.12
N LYS A 434 32.02 -18.40 -3.58
CA LYS A 434 32.33 -17.46 -4.65
C LYS A 434 31.40 -17.65 -5.88
N ASP A 435 31.32 -18.88 -6.38
CA ASP A 435 30.44 -19.24 -7.50
C ASP A 435 28.95 -18.96 -7.23
N VAL A 436 28.48 -19.17 -5.98
CA VAL A 436 27.06 -18.98 -5.63
C VAL A 436 26.70 -17.50 -5.58
N VAL A 437 27.53 -16.66 -4.97
CA VAL A 437 27.22 -15.22 -4.86
C VAL A 437 27.37 -14.50 -6.20
N GLU A 438 28.35 -14.89 -7.02
CA GLU A 438 28.52 -14.40 -8.39
C GLU A 438 27.30 -14.73 -9.26
N LYS A 439 26.84 -16.00 -9.24
CA LYS A 439 25.63 -16.41 -9.96
C LYS A 439 24.37 -15.76 -9.42
N ALA A 440 24.26 -15.60 -8.09
CA ALA A 440 23.10 -14.93 -7.49
C ALA A 440 23.03 -13.46 -7.94
N SER A 441 24.17 -12.76 -7.95
CA SER A 441 24.28 -11.39 -8.47
C SER A 441 23.84 -11.30 -9.93
N ALA A 442 24.36 -12.17 -10.80
CA ALA A 442 24.00 -12.20 -12.22
C ALA A 442 22.50 -12.41 -12.43
N ARG A 443 21.88 -13.36 -11.73
CA ARG A 443 20.44 -13.62 -11.86
C ARG A 443 19.54 -12.53 -11.28
N LEU A 444 19.99 -11.83 -10.24
CA LEU A 444 19.28 -10.67 -9.73
C LEU A 444 19.28 -9.55 -10.77
N ASN A 445 20.40 -9.31 -11.44
CA ASN A 445 20.45 -8.35 -12.56
C ASN A 445 19.57 -8.77 -13.74
N GLU A 446 19.47 -10.06 -14.05
CA GLU A 446 18.54 -10.55 -15.09
C GLU A 446 17.07 -10.35 -14.68
N SER A 447 16.74 -10.56 -13.41
CA SER A 447 15.37 -10.46 -12.90
C SER A 447 14.93 -9.02 -12.64
N TYR A 448 15.87 -8.14 -12.29
CA TYR A 448 15.66 -6.74 -11.93
C TYR A 448 16.70 -5.87 -12.66
N PRO A 449 16.50 -5.55 -13.95
CA PRO A 449 17.51 -4.91 -14.80
C PRO A 449 18.02 -3.55 -14.31
N ASN A 450 17.23 -2.81 -13.53
CA ASN A 450 17.62 -1.50 -12.99
C ASN A 450 18.12 -1.57 -11.54
N LEU A 451 18.23 -2.77 -10.97
CA LEU A 451 18.71 -2.97 -9.61
C LEU A 451 20.20 -2.63 -9.51
N LYS A 452 20.54 -1.73 -8.58
CA LYS A 452 21.93 -1.35 -8.33
C LYS A 452 22.57 -2.36 -7.38
N ILE A 453 23.39 -3.26 -7.89
CA ILE A 453 24.24 -4.13 -7.05
C ILE A 453 25.56 -3.39 -6.81
N ALA A 454 25.72 -2.83 -5.60
CA ALA A 454 26.89 -2.06 -5.19
C ALA A 454 28.15 -2.93 -5.01
N GLY A 455 27.96 -4.22 -4.71
CA GLY A 455 29.05 -5.19 -4.61
C GLY A 455 28.59 -6.53 -4.07
N PHE A 456 29.51 -7.49 -4.07
CA PHE A 456 29.29 -8.79 -3.45
C PHE A 456 30.60 -9.38 -2.91
N HIS A 457 30.50 -10.26 -1.92
CA HIS A 457 31.62 -10.99 -1.35
C HIS A 457 31.20 -12.38 -0.86
N HIS A 458 32.06 -13.39 -0.99
CA HIS A 458 31.77 -14.75 -0.52
C HIS A 458 31.76 -14.83 1.01
N GLY A 459 31.11 -15.86 1.56
CA GLY A 459 30.97 -16.07 3.01
C GLY A 459 32.14 -16.78 3.71
N TYR A 460 33.15 -17.23 2.97
CA TYR A 460 34.28 -17.99 3.50
C TYR A 460 35.48 -17.08 3.80
N PHE A 461 35.42 -16.33 4.89
CA PHE A 461 36.52 -15.48 5.40
C PHE A 461 36.73 -15.70 6.91
N SER A 462 37.91 -15.34 7.41
CA SER A 462 38.23 -15.37 8.84
C SER A 462 37.69 -14.14 9.55
N GLU A 463 37.43 -14.23 10.86
CA GLU A 463 36.96 -13.09 11.67
C GLU A 463 37.94 -11.90 11.67
N GLU A 464 39.23 -12.16 11.47
CA GLU A 464 40.27 -11.13 11.31
C GLU A 464 40.02 -10.18 10.13
N ARG A 465 39.21 -10.61 9.15
CA ARG A 465 38.85 -9.84 7.96
C ARG A 465 37.56 -9.05 8.13
N ASP A 466 36.89 -9.12 9.28
CA ASP A 466 35.60 -8.45 9.50
C ASP A 466 35.69 -6.93 9.25
N SER A 467 36.78 -6.29 9.69
CA SER A 467 37.05 -4.87 9.45
C SER A 467 37.17 -4.54 7.96
N ASP A 468 37.89 -5.36 7.19
CA ASP A 468 38.05 -5.21 5.75
C ASP A 468 36.71 -5.37 5.02
N ILE A 469 35.88 -6.33 5.44
CA ILE A 469 34.55 -6.55 4.89
C ILE A 469 33.62 -5.37 5.21
N CYS A 470 33.63 -4.86 6.43
CA CYS A 470 32.85 -3.67 6.79
C CYS A 470 33.28 -2.46 5.97
N LYS A 471 34.59 -2.27 5.77
CA LYS A 471 35.14 -1.19 4.94
C LYS A 471 34.65 -1.32 3.49
N LEU A 472 34.74 -2.51 2.91
CA LEU A 472 34.26 -2.79 1.55
C LEU A 472 32.76 -2.48 1.38
N ILE A 473 31.93 -2.86 2.35
CA ILE A 473 30.49 -2.58 2.33
C ILE A 473 30.23 -1.07 2.43
N ASN A 474 30.89 -0.38 3.35
CA ASN A 474 30.72 1.06 3.53
C ASN A 474 31.15 1.86 2.29
N GLU A 475 32.28 1.49 1.66
CA GLU A 475 32.80 2.14 0.46
C GLU A 475 31.94 1.88 -0.79
N SER A 476 31.16 0.79 -0.81
CA SER A 476 30.27 0.46 -1.92
C SER A 476 29.05 1.40 -2.03
N GLY A 477 28.71 2.12 -0.96
CA GLY A 477 27.48 2.94 -0.90
C GLY A 477 26.19 2.13 -0.82
N ALA A 478 26.27 0.85 -0.43
CA ALA A 478 25.11 -0.01 -0.23
C ALA A 478 24.18 0.54 0.85
N LYS A 479 22.86 0.43 0.61
CA LYS A 479 21.81 0.74 1.60
C LYS A 479 21.18 -0.53 2.19
N ILE A 480 21.20 -1.62 1.44
CA ILE A 480 20.70 -2.92 1.90
C ILE A 480 21.83 -3.94 1.82
N LEU A 481 22.10 -4.64 2.92
CA LEU A 481 23.10 -5.69 3.02
C LEU A 481 22.41 -7.05 3.26
N PHE A 482 22.48 -7.95 2.28
CA PHE A 482 22.01 -9.32 2.43
C PHE A 482 23.15 -10.23 2.90
N VAL A 483 22.96 -10.88 4.05
CA VAL A 483 23.97 -11.76 4.67
C VAL A 483 23.52 -13.22 4.64
N GLY A 484 24.19 -14.02 3.81
CA GLY A 484 23.95 -15.45 3.59
C GLY A 484 25.05 -16.36 4.13
N LEU A 485 25.49 -16.13 5.38
CA LEU A 485 26.51 -16.96 6.06
C LEU A 485 25.93 -18.22 6.72
N GLY A 486 24.60 -18.29 6.82
CA GLY A 486 23.88 -19.35 7.52
C GLY A 486 23.80 -19.14 9.02
N VAL A 487 22.78 -19.73 9.64
CA VAL A 487 22.54 -19.65 11.09
C VAL A 487 23.54 -20.54 11.84
N PRO A 488 24.22 -20.03 12.89
CA PRO A 488 23.99 -18.75 13.57
C PRO A 488 24.93 -17.62 13.10
N LYS A 489 25.89 -17.95 12.21
CA LYS A 489 27.00 -17.06 11.84
C LYS A 489 26.50 -15.73 11.29
N GLN A 490 25.44 -15.73 10.48
CA GLN A 490 24.91 -14.50 9.89
C GLN A 490 24.35 -13.54 10.95
N GLU A 491 23.58 -14.03 11.94
CA GLU A 491 23.03 -13.18 12.99
C GLU A 491 24.16 -12.63 13.87
N ILE A 492 25.09 -13.49 14.27
CA ILE A 492 26.21 -13.13 15.13
C ILE A 492 27.14 -12.14 14.42
N TRP A 493 27.46 -12.36 13.15
CA TRP A 493 28.32 -11.48 12.37
C TRP A 493 27.71 -10.09 12.22
N ILE A 494 26.41 -10.00 11.87
CA ILE A 494 25.73 -8.70 11.79
C ILE A 494 25.76 -8.03 13.15
N TYR A 495 25.39 -8.73 14.23
CA TYR A 495 25.33 -8.16 15.57
C TYR A 495 26.68 -7.57 16.01
N ARG A 496 27.78 -8.30 15.83
CA ARG A 496 29.14 -7.85 16.19
C ARG A 496 29.59 -6.64 15.36
N ASN A 497 29.22 -6.60 14.08
CA ASN A 497 29.71 -5.62 13.12
C ASN A 497 28.75 -4.46 12.83
N LEU A 498 27.52 -4.47 13.36
CA LEU A 498 26.48 -3.48 13.03
C LEU A 498 26.94 -2.04 13.29
N LYS A 499 27.69 -1.83 14.39
CA LYS A 499 28.27 -0.53 14.78
C LYS A 499 29.37 -0.03 13.85
N HIS A 500 29.95 -0.91 13.04
CA HIS A 500 31.00 -0.60 12.07
C HIS A 500 30.45 -0.38 10.65
N LEU A 501 29.17 -0.71 10.43
CA LEU A 501 28.46 -0.44 9.19
C LEU A 501 27.82 0.96 9.24
N LYS A 502 27.83 1.68 8.13
CA LYS A 502 27.33 3.06 8.04
C LYS A 502 26.07 3.16 7.19
N GLY A 503 24.93 3.41 7.83
CA GLY A 503 23.66 3.67 7.16
C GLY A 503 23.12 2.49 6.34
N VAL A 504 23.38 1.24 6.76
CA VAL A 504 22.93 0.03 6.04
C VAL A 504 21.87 -0.75 6.82
N ILE A 505 20.96 -1.37 6.08
CA ILE A 505 19.97 -2.29 6.63
C ILE A 505 20.46 -3.71 6.37
N ALA A 506 20.99 -4.36 7.41
CA ALA A 506 21.61 -5.68 7.34
C ALA A 506 20.61 -6.80 7.66
N ILE A 507 20.54 -7.81 6.78
CA ILE A 507 19.47 -8.81 6.80
C ILE A 507 20.07 -10.21 6.67
N GLY A 508 19.80 -11.08 7.64
CA GLY A 508 20.12 -12.50 7.54
C GLY A 508 19.18 -13.21 6.57
N VAL A 509 19.70 -13.68 5.44
CA VAL A 509 18.91 -14.35 4.37
C VAL A 509 19.18 -15.85 4.26
N GLY A 510 20.08 -16.41 5.07
CA GLY A 510 20.38 -17.85 5.05
C GLY A 510 20.85 -18.32 3.67
N GLY A 511 20.45 -19.53 3.29
CA GLY A 511 20.78 -20.09 1.97
C GLY A 511 19.82 -19.63 0.88
N SER A 512 19.43 -18.35 0.86
CA SER A 512 18.63 -17.77 -0.23
C SER A 512 19.47 -17.61 -1.51
N PHE A 513 20.76 -17.32 -1.38
CA PHE A 513 21.68 -17.23 -2.51
C PHE A 513 21.82 -18.56 -3.26
N ASP A 514 21.79 -19.71 -2.57
CA ASP A 514 21.81 -21.02 -3.24
C ASP A 514 20.56 -21.23 -4.13
N VAL A 515 19.41 -20.67 -3.74
CA VAL A 515 18.17 -20.78 -4.53
C VAL A 515 18.18 -19.79 -5.69
N ILE A 516 18.56 -18.54 -5.44
CA ILE A 516 18.62 -17.48 -6.46
C ILE A 516 19.65 -17.85 -7.54
N SER A 517 20.85 -18.29 -7.16
CA SER A 517 21.87 -18.80 -8.09
C SER A 517 21.45 -20.05 -8.87
N GLY A 518 20.36 -20.71 -8.45
CA GLY A 518 19.81 -21.92 -9.08
C GLY A 518 20.54 -23.20 -8.72
N ARG A 519 21.49 -23.14 -7.79
CA ARG A 519 22.11 -24.34 -7.22
C ARG A 519 21.07 -25.23 -6.54
N LEU A 520 20.10 -24.61 -5.86
CA LEU A 520 18.96 -25.28 -5.24
C LEU A 520 17.66 -24.81 -5.91
N LYS A 521 16.68 -25.73 -6.01
CA LYS A 521 15.35 -25.38 -6.48
C LYS A 521 14.50 -24.94 -5.28
N ARG A 522 13.72 -23.87 -5.45
CA ARG A 522 12.68 -23.49 -4.48
C ARG A 522 11.61 -24.60 -4.43
N ALA A 523 11.01 -24.81 -3.25
CA ALA A 523 9.91 -25.76 -3.12
C ALA A 523 8.71 -25.32 -3.97
N PRO A 524 7.99 -26.24 -4.64
CA PRO A 524 6.76 -25.90 -5.36
C PRO A 524 5.72 -25.23 -4.44
N VAL A 525 4.85 -24.38 -5.00
CA VAL A 525 3.84 -23.61 -4.24
C VAL A 525 2.97 -24.51 -3.35
N ALA A 526 2.63 -25.72 -3.79
CA ALA A 526 1.87 -26.67 -2.98
C ALA A 526 2.61 -27.02 -1.68
N TRP A 527 3.92 -27.33 -1.75
CA TRP A 527 4.74 -27.65 -0.58
C TRP A 527 4.87 -26.44 0.35
N GLN A 528 4.98 -25.23 -0.20
CA GLN A 528 5.00 -24.00 0.59
C GLN A 528 3.69 -23.80 1.36
N ARG A 529 2.53 -24.01 0.70
CA ARG A 529 1.20 -23.91 1.32
C ARG A 529 0.98 -24.93 2.43
N PHE A 530 1.50 -26.15 2.26
CA PHE A 530 1.47 -27.17 3.31
C PHE A 530 2.54 -26.99 4.40
N GLY A 531 3.44 -25.99 4.28
CA GLY A 531 4.52 -25.78 5.23
C GLY A 531 5.65 -26.81 5.17
N LEU A 532 5.75 -27.56 4.07
CA LEU A 532 6.70 -28.65 3.86
C LEU A 532 8.00 -28.20 3.15
N GLU A 533 8.28 -26.91 3.10
CA GLU A 533 9.51 -26.37 2.50
C GLU A 533 10.78 -26.95 3.12
N TRP A 534 10.78 -27.18 4.43
CA TRP A 534 11.89 -27.81 5.13
C TRP A 534 12.12 -29.23 4.61
N LEU A 535 11.05 -30.00 4.36
CA LEU A 535 11.13 -31.38 3.85
C LEU A 535 11.66 -31.38 2.43
N TYR A 536 11.13 -30.52 1.55
CA TYR A 536 11.62 -30.39 0.18
C TYR A 536 13.11 -30.03 0.12
N ARG A 537 13.56 -29.16 1.03
CA ARG A 537 14.98 -28.80 1.15
C ARG A 537 15.83 -29.95 1.68
N THR A 538 15.28 -30.81 2.54
CA THR A 538 15.97 -32.00 3.06
C THR A 538 16.18 -33.04 1.97
N ILE A 539 15.19 -33.19 1.08
CA ILE A 539 15.30 -34.09 -0.08
C ILE A 539 16.45 -33.64 -0.99
N GLN A 540 16.61 -32.33 -1.20
CA GLN A 540 17.73 -31.78 -1.97
C GLN A 540 19.07 -31.79 -1.22
N GLU A 541 19.06 -31.65 0.10
CA GLU A 541 20.25 -31.58 0.95
C GLU A 541 20.16 -32.64 2.09
N PRO A 542 20.39 -33.94 1.82
CA PRO A 542 20.14 -35.01 2.79
C PRO A 542 20.92 -34.89 4.11
N TRP A 543 22.12 -34.29 4.07
CA TRP A 543 22.93 -34.04 5.27
C TRP A 543 22.24 -33.13 6.30
N ARG A 544 21.23 -32.35 5.90
CA ARG A 544 20.42 -31.52 6.81
C ARG A 544 19.54 -32.32 7.74
N LEU A 545 19.35 -33.63 7.50
CA LEU A 545 18.55 -34.49 8.36
C LEU A 545 18.99 -34.38 9.84
N LYS A 546 20.30 -34.32 10.10
CA LYS A 546 20.86 -34.12 11.46
C LYS A 546 20.31 -32.89 12.16
N ARG A 547 20.12 -31.79 11.43
CA ARG A 547 19.58 -30.53 11.96
C ARG A 547 18.07 -30.64 12.20
N ILE A 548 17.37 -31.37 11.34
CA ILE A 548 15.91 -31.53 11.36
C ILE A 548 15.44 -32.47 12.46
N MET A 549 16.29 -33.41 12.91
CA MET A 549 16.02 -34.24 14.08
C MET A 549 15.81 -33.43 15.37
N ARG A 550 16.11 -32.13 15.39
CA ARG A 550 15.77 -31.21 16.49
C ARG A 550 14.37 -30.61 16.40
N LEU A 551 13.67 -30.71 15.27
CA LEU A 551 12.28 -30.24 15.16
C LEU A 551 11.32 -30.99 16.11
N PRO A 552 11.39 -32.32 16.28
CA PRO A 552 10.59 -33.01 17.29
C PRO A 552 10.85 -32.49 18.72
N LEU A 553 12.11 -32.20 19.05
CA LEU A 553 12.47 -31.59 20.33
C LEU A 553 11.85 -30.20 20.48
N PHE A 554 11.94 -29.36 19.45
CA PHE A 554 11.25 -28.06 19.43
C PHE A 554 9.76 -28.21 19.71
N VAL A 555 9.08 -29.12 19.01
CA VAL A 555 7.64 -29.36 19.19
C VAL A 555 7.33 -29.80 20.62
N ALA A 556 8.08 -30.77 21.17
CA ALA A 556 7.91 -31.25 22.54
C ALA A 556 8.08 -30.11 23.56
N LEU A 557 9.10 -29.26 23.38
CA LEU A 557 9.33 -28.11 24.25
C LEU A 557 8.20 -27.08 24.17
N VAL A 558 7.64 -26.81 22.98
CA VAL A 558 6.48 -25.92 22.85
C VAL A 558 5.27 -26.48 23.59
N PHE A 559 5.03 -27.79 23.52
CA PHE A 559 3.97 -28.44 24.30
C PHE A 559 4.20 -28.31 25.81
N LEU A 560 5.44 -28.54 26.28
CA LEU A 560 5.78 -28.35 27.70
C LEU A 560 5.59 -26.89 28.14
N THR A 561 5.94 -25.92 27.29
CA THR A 561 5.67 -24.49 27.55
C THR A 561 4.17 -24.21 27.61
N LYS A 562 3.35 -24.83 26.77
CA LYS A 562 1.89 -24.69 26.84
C LYS A 562 1.31 -25.25 28.15
N LEU A 563 1.87 -26.35 28.65
CA LEU A 563 1.47 -26.99 29.90
C LEU A 563 2.00 -26.25 31.16
N GLY A 564 2.77 -25.17 30.99
CA GLY A 564 3.36 -24.41 32.11
C GLY A 564 4.60 -25.04 32.74
N LEU A 565 5.11 -26.15 32.17
CA LEU A 565 6.30 -26.87 32.67
C LEU A 565 7.62 -26.25 32.18
N CYS A 566 7.57 -25.30 31.25
CA CYS A 566 8.72 -24.57 30.74
C CYS A 566 8.38 -23.09 30.61
N ASN A 567 9.20 -22.22 31.19
CA ASN A 567 9.00 -20.78 31.08
C ASN A 567 9.09 -20.30 29.63
N ARG A 568 8.10 -19.51 29.23
CA ARG A 568 8.01 -18.90 27.90
C ARG A 568 9.03 -17.77 27.72
N ARG A 569 9.29 -17.00 28.78
CA ARG A 569 10.32 -15.96 28.85
C ARG A 569 11.53 -16.54 29.57
N MET A 570 12.70 -16.43 28.94
CA MET A 570 13.98 -16.67 29.61
C MET A 570 14.48 -15.29 30.02
N ASP A 571 14.10 -14.87 31.22
CA ASP A 571 14.56 -13.61 31.81
C ASP A 571 16.04 -13.71 32.19
#